data_AF-A0A2A3AIP9-F1
#
_entry.id   AF-A0A2A3AIP9-F1
#
_cell.length_a   1.000
_cell.length_b   1.000
_cell.length_c   1.000
_cell.angle_alpha   90.00
_cell.angle_beta   90.00
_cell.angle_gamma   90.00
#
_symmetry.space_group_name_H-M   'P 1'
#
loop_
_entity.id
_entity.type
_entity.pdbx_description
1 polymer ?
#
loop_
_entity_poly.entity_id
_entity_poly.type
_entity_poly.pdbx_seq_one_letter_code
_entity_poly.pdbx_strand_id
1 'polypeptide(L)'
;MTEDEPEYFLFIGSADSESATTRLRASGARYHKKMLSSGPENWSKIVTLVSSPDCRGVLVVLRGNDYKAMIRPEYEESAWALFDALVNRPHIILVHEAIFLTEEQRTAADIPASKYENTVDPIPVSEDDEEYELYRLIRDERAWEISDDVREPVNKMLRERQLNVYPYRTNVERSIISSGFLDDNERHLLFRIYVPIGRLYAQEAEGLLSLFREWLGEKGHSGVRQEGYSTSAGQVFEFFSADGEPEGGVNRYFEDFSSFLEDCVTTPEAAVAQLVATGTAPGAAESLVSRFAIRARRLSLDLKQRREERMLSLKHEFENLFIETNGFKGEDFVTVLEQWIPLPAPTGIIQGHRPTLGSTVTVNNFNPQFIEAVAGSVVQNLSGTVNLNAEAKDLLGLIATFGGYERAELETAVHELEDDGARDTDRVAARGRLKRFLADLGNRGLGAGIDILQRYLEHKIGVS
;
A
#
# COMPACT_ATOMS: atom_id res chain seq x y z
N MET A 1 7.63 26.91 31.64
CA MET A 1 8.82 26.32 30.99
C MET A 1 8.79 24.85 31.31
N THR A 2 7.92 24.10 30.62
CA THR A 2 8.02 22.65 30.57
C THR A 2 9.22 22.35 29.68
N GLU A 3 10.21 21.62 30.19
CA GLU A 3 11.22 21.01 29.32
C GLU A 3 10.44 20.15 28.31
N ASP A 4 10.54 20.46 27.01
CA ASP A 4 9.98 19.60 25.96
C ASP A 4 10.58 18.21 26.17
N GLU A 5 9.73 17.23 26.52
CA GLU A 5 10.17 15.85 26.51
C GLU A 5 10.56 15.52 25.06
N PRO A 6 11.78 15.00 24.83
CA PRO A 6 12.23 14.72 23.48
C PRO A 6 11.40 13.60 22.87
N GLU A 7 11.02 13.80 21.61
CA GLU A 7 10.27 12.85 20.79
C GLU A 7 10.83 11.42 20.87
N TYR A 8 9.94 10.43 20.87
CA TYR A 8 10.31 9.03 20.99
C TYR A 8 9.44 8.09 20.13
N PHE A 9 9.98 6.90 19.88
CA PHE A 9 9.25 5.74 19.36
C PHE A 9 8.85 4.79 20.49
N LEU A 10 7.67 4.19 20.39
CA LEU A 10 7.19 3.21 21.37
C LEU A 10 7.24 1.80 20.78
N PHE A 11 7.97 0.91 21.45
CA PHE A 11 8.04 -0.52 21.12
C PHE A 11 7.17 -1.30 22.09
N ILE A 12 6.16 -1.99 21.56
CA ILE A 12 5.23 -2.80 22.33
C ILE A 12 5.45 -4.29 22.01
N GLY A 13 5.58 -5.10 23.05
CA GLY A 13 5.88 -6.53 22.93
C GLY A 13 7.36 -6.76 22.57
N SER A 14 7.62 -7.80 21.76
CA SER A 14 8.98 -8.12 21.30
C SER A 14 9.33 -7.43 19.99
N ALA A 15 9.02 -6.14 19.92
CA ALA A 15 9.29 -5.25 18.79
C ALA A 15 10.77 -4.83 18.68
N ASP A 16 11.58 -5.11 19.69
CA ASP A 16 12.98 -4.70 19.78
C ASP A 16 13.93 -5.61 19.00
N SER A 17 13.74 -5.73 17.68
CA SER A 17 14.77 -6.37 16.86
C SER A 17 16.08 -5.59 16.95
N GLU A 18 17.20 -6.31 16.85
CA GLU A 18 18.53 -5.69 16.82
C GLU A 18 18.66 -4.68 15.68
N SER A 19 18.02 -4.96 14.53
CA SER A 19 17.95 -4.04 13.39
C SER A 19 17.22 -2.74 13.73
N ALA A 20 16.07 -2.81 14.42
CA ALA A 20 15.26 -1.65 14.77
C ALA A 20 15.92 -0.79 15.85
N THR A 21 16.47 -1.44 16.89
CA THR A 21 17.14 -0.73 17.99
C THR A 21 18.48 -0.11 17.58
N THR A 22 19.27 -0.79 16.75
CA THR A 22 20.53 -0.26 16.23
C THR A 22 20.28 0.96 15.33
N ARG A 23 19.22 0.91 14.52
CA ARG A 23 18.82 2.01 13.64
C ARG A 23 18.43 3.26 14.41
N LEU A 24 17.55 3.16 15.41
CA LEU A 24 17.19 4.31 16.25
C LEU A 24 18.38 4.88 17.03
N ARG A 25 19.31 4.01 17.46
CA ARG A 25 20.56 4.47 18.09
C ARG A 25 21.46 5.21 17.10
N ALA A 26 21.51 4.76 15.85
CA ALA A 26 22.32 5.41 14.81
C ALA A 26 21.77 6.79 14.43
N SER A 27 20.45 6.96 14.42
CA SER A 27 19.81 8.27 14.19
C SER A 27 19.75 9.17 15.43
N GLY A 28 20.03 8.62 16.62
CA GLY A 28 19.92 9.34 17.90
C GLY A 28 18.48 9.48 18.40
N ALA A 29 17.51 8.82 17.76
CA ALA A 29 16.12 8.79 18.17
C ALA A 29 15.95 8.01 19.48
N ARG A 30 15.11 8.53 20.39
CA ARG A 30 14.78 7.86 21.64
C ARG A 30 13.69 6.82 21.43
N TYR A 31 13.69 5.78 22.26
CA TYR A 31 12.60 4.82 22.29
C TYR A 31 12.26 4.35 23.69
N HIS A 32 11.00 3.99 23.89
CA HIS A 32 10.51 3.32 25.07
C HIS A 32 10.08 1.90 24.73
N LYS A 33 10.44 0.94 25.60
CA LYS A 33 10.03 -0.46 25.44
C LYS A 33 9.01 -0.83 26.50
N LYS A 34 7.91 -1.46 26.08
CA LYS A 34 6.85 -1.96 26.95
C LYS A 34 6.45 -3.37 26.54
N MET A 35 6.20 -4.22 27.53
CA MET A 35 5.71 -5.58 27.32
C MET A 35 4.22 -5.66 27.67
N LEU A 36 3.47 -6.49 26.94
CA LEU A 36 2.06 -6.77 27.20
C LEU A 36 1.85 -7.91 28.21
N SER A 37 2.92 -8.57 28.67
CA SER A 37 2.90 -9.68 29.63
C SER A 37 2.63 -9.25 31.09
N SER A 38 1.99 -8.11 31.31
CA SER A 38 1.82 -7.42 32.59
C SER A 38 0.34 -7.14 32.87
N GLY A 39 -0.01 -6.82 34.12
CA GLY A 39 -1.38 -6.47 34.53
C GLY A 39 -2.04 -5.32 33.75
N PRO A 40 -3.39 -5.20 33.79
CA PRO A 40 -4.15 -4.18 33.03
C PRO A 40 -3.71 -2.74 33.34
N GLU A 41 -3.33 -2.44 34.59
CA GLU A 41 -2.82 -1.11 34.97
C GLU A 41 -1.58 -0.68 34.16
N ASN A 42 -0.73 -1.64 33.78
CA ASN A 42 0.43 -1.34 32.93
C ASN A 42 0.00 -1.07 31.48
N TRP A 43 -1.06 -1.73 30.99
CA TRP A 43 -1.61 -1.44 29.67
C TRP A 43 -2.17 -0.02 29.61
N SER A 44 -2.87 0.44 30.65
CA SER A 44 -3.31 1.84 30.75
C SER A 44 -2.14 2.83 30.68
N LYS A 45 -0.98 2.50 31.28
CA LYS A 45 0.24 3.33 31.13
C LYS A 45 0.79 3.30 29.70
N ILE A 46 0.72 2.17 29.01
CA ILE A 46 1.08 2.06 27.59
C ILE A 46 0.16 2.96 26.76
N VAL A 47 -1.15 2.94 27.01
CA VAL A 47 -2.12 3.84 26.36
C VAL A 47 -1.71 5.31 26.57
N THR A 48 -1.34 5.71 27.79
CA THR A 48 -0.87 7.08 28.04
C THR A 48 0.36 7.44 27.21
N LEU A 49 1.31 6.52 27.03
CA LEU A 49 2.48 6.74 26.18
C LEU A 49 2.10 6.81 24.69
N VAL A 50 1.19 5.96 24.21
CA VAL A 50 0.70 6.04 22.82
C VAL A 50 0.02 7.38 22.56
N SER A 51 -0.78 7.87 23.52
CA SER A 51 -1.52 9.12 23.37
C SER A 51 -0.66 10.39 23.53
N SER A 52 0.57 10.28 24.06
CA SER A 52 1.47 11.42 24.25
C SER A 52 1.79 12.10 22.92
N PRO A 53 1.78 13.45 22.85
CA PRO A 53 2.12 14.20 21.64
C PRO A 53 3.53 13.89 21.13
N ASP A 54 4.46 13.56 22.04
CA ASP A 54 5.87 13.29 21.75
C ASP A 54 6.11 11.87 21.20
N CYS A 55 5.07 11.03 21.16
CA CYS A 55 5.12 9.71 20.55
C CYS A 55 5.00 9.83 19.01
N ARG A 56 6.13 9.65 18.32
CA ARG A 56 6.22 9.74 16.85
C ARG A 56 5.59 8.56 16.14
N GLY A 57 5.69 7.37 16.73
CA GLY A 57 5.20 6.16 16.11
C GLY A 57 5.33 4.94 17.01
N VAL A 58 4.49 3.94 16.72
CA VAL A 58 4.36 2.74 17.55
C VAL A 58 4.60 1.47 16.74
N LEU A 59 5.60 0.69 17.16
CA LEU A 59 5.91 -0.63 16.61
C LEU A 59 5.41 -1.68 17.60
N VAL A 60 4.43 -2.48 17.18
CA VAL A 60 3.81 -3.52 18.01
C VAL A 60 4.16 -4.90 17.45
N VAL A 61 4.62 -5.81 18.30
CA VAL A 61 4.70 -7.24 17.94
C VAL A 61 3.78 -8.02 18.88
N LEU A 62 2.73 -8.62 18.32
CA LEU A 62 1.78 -9.44 19.07
C LEU A 62 2.13 -10.93 18.95
N ARG A 63 2.07 -11.61 20.08
CA ARG A 63 2.25 -13.06 20.23
C ARG A 63 0.93 -13.72 20.63
N GLY A 64 0.86 -15.04 20.56
CA GLY A 64 -0.35 -15.79 20.91
C GLY A 64 -0.80 -15.56 22.36
N ASN A 65 0.13 -15.30 23.27
CA ASN A 65 -0.20 -14.94 24.66
C ASN A 65 -0.84 -13.54 24.77
N ASP A 66 -0.47 -12.60 23.91
CA ASP A 66 -1.06 -11.26 23.89
C ASP A 66 -2.51 -11.34 23.40
N TYR A 67 -2.76 -12.13 22.34
CA TYR A 67 -4.10 -12.46 21.87
C TYR A 67 -4.97 -13.07 22.97
N LYS A 68 -4.44 -14.07 23.69
CA LYS A 68 -5.12 -14.71 24.82
C LYS A 68 -5.39 -13.75 25.98
N ALA A 69 -4.53 -12.76 26.19
CA ALA A 69 -4.73 -11.74 27.21
C ALA A 69 -5.86 -10.78 26.82
N MET A 70 -5.88 -10.30 25.57
CA MET A 70 -6.84 -9.31 25.07
C MET A 70 -8.32 -9.73 25.19
N ILE A 71 -8.60 -11.03 25.10
CA ILE A 71 -9.95 -11.58 25.22
C ILE A 71 -10.39 -11.85 26.67
N ARG A 72 -9.49 -11.68 27.66
CA ARG A 72 -9.86 -11.87 29.06
C ARG A 72 -10.67 -10.66 29.52
N PRO A 73 -11.76 -10.84 30.28
CA PRO A 73 -12.61 -9.74 30.75
C PRO A 73 -11.84 -8.63 31.49
N GLU A 74 -10.78 -9.00 32.21
CA GLU A 74 -9.95 -8.05 32.98
C GLU A 74 -9.03 -7.18 32.11
N TYR A 75 -8.76 -7.56 30.85
CA TYR A 75 -7.92 -6.82 29.91
C TYR A 75 -8.72 -6.20 28.76
N GLU A 76 -9.98 -6.58 28.57
CA GLU A 76 -10.79 -6.18 27.42
C GLU A 76 -10.83 -4.65 27.27
N GLU A 77 -11.18 -3.92 28.33
CA GLU A 77 -11.22 -2.45 28.31
C GLU A 77 -9.86 -1.83 27.96
N SER A 78 -8.77 -2.38 28.51
CA SER A 78 -7.42 -1.90 28.22
C SER A 78 -6.97 -2.22 26.79
N ALA A 79 -7.37 -3.38 26.24
CA ALA A 79 -7.08 -3.78 24.87
C ALA A 79 -7.81 -2.87 23.87
N TRP A 80 -9.07 -2.54 24.14
CA TRP A 80 -9.85 -1.58 23.35
C TRP A 80 -9.21 -0.19 23.39
N ALA A 81 -8.90 0.32 24.58
CA ALA A 81 -8.26 1.62 24.74
C ALA A 81 -6.89 1.70 24.03
N LEU A 82 -6.10 0.63 24.07
CA LEU A 82 -4.82 0.55 23.36
C LEU A 82 -5.02 0.66 21.85
N PHE A 83 -5.95 -0.12 21.29
CA PHE A 83 -6.21 -0.09 19.86
C PHE A 83 -6.83 1.24 19.40
N ASP A 84 -7.72 1.85 20.18
CA ASP A 84 -8.27 3.17 19.91
C ASP A 84 -7.18 4.26 19.94
N ALA A 85 -6.21 4.15 20.84
CA ALA A 85 -5.07 5.06 20.89
C ALA A 85 -4.14 4.89 19.68
N LEU A 86 -3.94 3.66 19.20
CA LEU A 86 -3.11 3.38 18.02
C LEU A 86 -3.69 3.99 16.73
N VAL A 87 -5.02 4.00 16.55
CA VAL A 87 -5.66 4.56 15.34
C VAL A 87 -5.19 5.99 15.05
N ASN A 88 -4.93 6.78 16.10
CA ASN A 88 -4.58 8.20 15.99
C ASN A 88 -3.05 8.45 15.93
N ARG A 89 -2.25 7.40 15.75
CA ARG A 89 -0.79 7.48 15.70
C ARG A 89 -0.25 6.68 14.52
N PRO A 90 0.87 7.10 13.91
CA PRO A 90 1.60 6.24 12.98
C PRO A 90 1.97 4.94 13.69
N HIS A 91 1.50 3.81 13.17
CA HIS A 91 1.72 2.52 13.80
C HIS A 91 1.85 1.39 12.78
N ILE A 92 2.54 0.34 13.22
CA ILE A 92 2.55 -0.96 12.54
C ILE A 92 2.47 -2.08 13.58
N ILE A 93 1.63 -3.07 13.29
CA ILE A 93 1.39 -4.23 14.15
C ILE A 93 1.88 -5.47 13.39
N LEU A 94 2.89 -6.14 13.93
CA LEU A 94 3.46 -7.34 13.35
C LEU A 94 2.94 -8.55 14.12
N VAL A 95 2.31 -9.48 13.41
CA VAL A 95 1.76 -10.71 13.98
C VAL A 95 2.29 -11.90 13.19
N HIS A 96 2.72 -12.96 13.88
CA HIS A 96 3.17 -14.15 13.16
C HIS A 96 1.98 -14.78 12.41
N GLU A 97 2.20 -15.28 11.20
CA GLU A 97 1.13 -15.83 10.36
C GLU A 97 0.39 -17.01 11.02
N ALA A 98 1.07 -17.85 11.81
CA ALA A 98 0.45 -18.91 12.62
C ALA A 98 -0.59 -18.40 13.65
N ILE A 99 -0.48 -17.14 14.06
CA ILE A 99 -1.40 -16.49 14.99
C ILE A 99 -2.49 -15.76 14.21
N PHE A 100 -2.10 -14.97 13.20
CA PHE A 100 -3.00 -14.08 12.49
C PHE A 100 -3.92 -14.80 11.49
N LEU A 101 -3.37 -15.75 10.72
CA LEU A 101 -4.09 -16.47 9.67
C LEU A 101 -4.75 -17.75 10.20
N THR A 102 -5.89 -18.10 9.61
CA THR A 102 -6.56 -19.39 9.88
C THR A 102 -5.74 -20.56 9.32
N GLU A 103 -5.99 -21.78 9.82
CA GLU A 103 -5.31 -22.97 9.29
C GLU A 103 -5.58 -23.16 7.79
N GLU A 104 -6.80 -22.88 7.33
CA GLU A 104 -7.16 -22.91 5.90
C GLU A 104 -6.32 -21.93 5.09
N GLN A 105 -6.19 -20.68 5.54
CA GLN A 105 -5.38 -19.65 4.87
C GLN A 105 -3.89 -20.00 4.84
N ARG A 106 -3.36 -20.61 5.92
CA ARG A 106 -1.97 -21.07 5.95
C ARG A 106 -1.73 -22.25 5.03
N THR A 107 -2.61 -23.24 5.06
CA THR A 107 -2.52 -24.44 4.22
C THR A 107 -2.73 -24.08 2.75
N ALA A 108 -3.54 -23.06 2.47
CA ALA A 108 -3.68 -22.49 1.15
C ALA A 108 -2.36 -21.90 0.66
N ALA A 109 -1.63 -21.18 1.52
CA ALA A 109 -0.33 -20.56 1.21
C ALA A 109 0.84 -21.56 1.16
N ASP A 110 0.80 -22.63 1.96
CA ASP A 110 1.84 -23.65 1.97
C ASP A 110 1.77 -24.57 0.73
N ILE A 111 2.93 -24.80 0.12
CA ILE A 111 3.08 -25.82 -0.93
C ILE A 111 2.98 -27.19 -0.22
N PRO A 112 2.16 -28.15 -0.69
CA PRO A 112 2.22 -29.50 -0.14
C PRO A 112 3.65 -30.02 -0.27
N ALA A 113 4.25 -30.44 0.85
CA ALA A 113 5.63 -30.93 0.97
C ALA A 113 6.06 -31.95 -0.11
N SER A 114 5.10 -32.56 -0.79
CA SER A 114 5.23 -33.40 -1.99
C SER A 114 6.09 -32.85 -3.15
N LYS A 115 6.43 -31.56 -3.22
CA LYS A 115 7.39 -31.04 -4.21
C LYS A 115 8.87 -31.16 -3.80
N TYR A 116 9.14 -31.46 -2.52
CA TYR A 116 10.49 -31.73 -1.99
C TYR A 116 10.66 -33.20 -1.57
N GLU A 117 9.64 -34.04 -1.75
CA GLU A 117 9.58 -35.43 -1.23
C GLU A 117 10.28 -36.46 -2.15
N ASN A 118 11.33 -36.06 -2.85
CA ASN A 118 12.19 -36.97 -3.61
C ASN A 118 13.66 -36.70 -3.34
N THR A 119 14.05 -36.66 -2.07
CA THR A 119 15.38 -37.10 -1.63
C THR A 119 15.35 -37.31 -0.13
N VAL A 120 15.77 -38.51 0.28
CA VAL A 120 16.01 -38.99 1.65
C VAL A 120 14.82 -39.73 2.27
N ASP A 121 14.89 -41.06 2.19
CA ASP A 121 14.10 -41.98 3.01
C ASP A 121 14.23 -41.60 4.50
N PRO A 122 13.14 -41.66 5.30
CA PRO A 122 13.21 -41.35 6.72
C PRO A 122 14.11 -42.38 7.43
N ILE A 123 15.27 -41.90 7.90
CA ILE A 123 16.14 -42.66 8.78
C ILE A 123 15.37 -42.87 10.10
N PRO A 124 15.25 -44.10 10.63
CA PRO A 124 14.65 -44.31 11.93
C PRO A 124 15.61 -43.80 13.01
N VAL A 125 15.39 -42.58 13.50
CA VAL A 125 16.20 -41.96 14.55
C VAL A 125 15.68 -42.42 15.92
N SER A 126 16.57 -42.91 16.77
CA SER A 126 16.29 -43.28 18.16
C SER A 126 15.90 -42.07 19.01
N GLU A 127 15.04 -42.28 20.02
CA GLU A 127 14.53 -41.24 20.95
C GLU A 127 15.62 -40.54 21.80
N ASP A 128 16.88 -40.94 21.69
CA ASP A 128 18.00 -40.49 22.53
C ASP A 128 19.05 -39.62 21.81
N ASP A 129 18.84 -39.24 20.54
CA ASP A 129 19.81 -38.43 19.78
C ASP A 129 19.57 -36.91 19.91
N GLU A 130 20.65 -36.13 20.05
CA GLU A 130 20.64 -34.65 20.12
C GLU A 130 19.96 -34.00 18.89
N GLU A 131 19.83 -34.74 17.79
CA GLU A 131 19.12 -34.38 16.56
C GLU A 131 17.59 -34.36 16.76
N TYR A 132 17.06 -35.10 17.74
CA TYR A 132 15.66 -35.09 18.14
C TYR A 132 15.29 -33.78 18.86
N GLU A 133 16.21 -33.15 19.59
CA GLU A 133 16.00 -31.83 20.19
C GLU A 133 16.03 -30.72 19.12
N LEU A 134 16.79 -30.86 18.03
CA LEU A 134 16.71 -29.97 16.87
C LEU A 134 15.36 -30.12 16.13
N TYR A 135 14.89 -31.37 15.95
CA TYR A 135 13.55 -31.66 15.42
C TYR A 135 12.43 -31.18 16.35
N ARG A 136 12.65 -31.19 17.67
CA ARG A 136 11.72 -30.65 18.67
C ARG A 136 11.70 -29.12 18.65
N LEU A 137 12.85 -28.47 18.39
CA LEU A 137 12.95 -27.02 18.18
C LEU A 137 12.19 -26.58 16.92
N ILE A 138 12.27 -27.37 15.84
CA ILE A 138 11.50 -27.16 14.59
C ILE A 138 10.01 -27.47 14.82
N ARG A 139 9.68 -28.47 15.66
CA ARG A 139 8.31 -28.81 16.01
C ARG A 139 7.67 -27.84 17.04
N ASP A 140 8.48 -27.05 17.74
CA ASP A 140 8.03 -25.95 18.61
C ASP A 140 7.45 -24.76 17.80
N GLU A 141 7.61 -24.74 16.47
CA GLU A 141 6.85 -23.84 15.57
C GLU A 141 5.33 -24.10 15.65
N ARG A 142 4.90 -25.29 16.10
CA ARG A 142 3.49 -25.63 16.37
C ARG A 142 2.97 -25.03 17.69
N ALA A 143 3.84 -24.51 18.57
CA ALA A 143 3.45 -23.85 19.82
C ALA A 143 2.92 -22.41 19.63
N TRP A 144 2.94 -21.89 18.39
CA TRP A 144 2.39 -20.57 18.05
C TRP A 144 0.92 -20.58 17.66
N GLU A 145 0.32 -21.76 17.48
CA GLU A 145 -1.09 -21.87 17.08
C GLU A 145 -2.02 -21.50 18.24
N ILE A 146 -2.92 -20.56 17.96
CA ILE A 146 -4.04 -20.20 18.83
C ILE A 146 -5.35 -20.72 18.22
N SER A 147 -6.35 -20.98 19.06
CA SER A 147 -7.67 -21.39 18.58
C SER A 147 -8.41 -20.24 17.90
N ASP A 148 -9.33 -20.56 17.00
CA ASP A 148 -10.17 -19.55 16.33
C ASP A 148 -11.00 -18.73 17.32
N ASP A 149 -11.43 -19.33 18.43
CA ASP A 149 -12.14 -18.66 19.53
C ASP A 149 -11.33 -17.50 20.14
N VAL A 150 -10.00 -17.50 20.01
CA VAL A 150 -9.12 -16.40 20.45
C VAL A 150 -8.73 -15.51 19.27
N ARG A 151 -8.41 -16.11 18.12
CA ARG A 151 -7.96 -15.40 16.92
C ARG A 151 -9.02 -14.45 16.40
N GLU A 152 -10.24 -14.94 16.21
CA GLU A 152 -11.28 -14.23 15.49
C GLU A 152 -11.78 -12.97 16.23
N PRO A 153 -12.01 -12.99 17.55
CA PRO A 153 -12.37 -11.77 18.29
C PRO A 153 -11.30 -10.67 18.19
N VAL A 154 -10.02 -11.03 18.35
CA VAL A 154 -8.91 -10.06 18.28
C VAL A 154 -8.73 -9.55 16.86
N ASN A 155 -8.71 -10.43 15.86
CA ASN A 155 -8.63 -10.02 14.46
C ASN A 155 -9.81 -9.13 14.05
N LYS A 156 -11.02 -9.42 14.55
CA LYS A 156 -12.18 -8.55 14.37
C LYS A 156 -11.94 -7.15 14.96
N MET A 157 -11.42 -7.04 16.18
CA MET A 157 -11.09 -5.75 16.79
C MET A 157 -10.07 -4.96 15.97
N LEU A 158 -9.04 -5.64 15.43
CA LEU A 158 -8.02 -5.04 14.58
C LEU A 158 -8.61 -4.51 13.26
N ARG A 159 -9.48 -5.30 12.62
CA ARG A 159 -10.13 -4.97 11.34
C ARG A 159 -11.15 -3.83 11.46
N GLU A 160 -11.99 -3.85 12.50
CA GLU A 160 -13.01 -2.82 12.73
C GLU A 160 -12.40 -1.42 12.90
N ARG A 161 -11.18 -1.37 13.46
CA ARG A 161 -10.38 -0.15 13.65
C ARG A 161 -9.42 0.15 12.51
N GLN A 162 -9.40 -0.69 11.48
CA GLN A 162 -8.54 -0.50 10.30
C GLN A 162 -7.05 -0.39 10.66
N LEU A 163 -6.59 -1.10 11.71
CA LEU A 163 -5.21 -1.02 12.19
C LEU A 163 -4.22 -1.64 11.21
N ASN A 164 -3.00 -1.11 11.16
CA ASN A 164 -1.94 -1.52 10.23
C ASN A 164 -1.27 -2.83 10.62
N VAL A 165 -1.94 -3.95 10.36
CA VAL A 165 -1.46 -5.30 10.72
C VAL A 165 -0.73 -5.98 9.56
N TYR A 166 0.50 -6.41 9.78
CA TYR A 166 1.33 -7.12 8.80
C TYR A 166 1.64 -8.52 9.32
N PRO A 167 1.14 -9.57 8.65
CA PRO A 167 1.55 -10.94 8.95
C PRO A 167 3.00 -11.15 8.51
N TYR A 168 3.80 -11.82 9.36
CA TYR A 168 5.16 -12.24 9.04
C TYR A 168 5.36 -13.73 9.31
N ARG A 169 6.27 -14.36 8.56
CA ARG A 169 6.68 -15.77 8.74
C ARG A 169 8.02 -15.86 9.43
N THR A 170 8.99 -15.05 9.01
CA THR A 170 10.36 -15.15 9.53
C THR A 170 10.74 -13.94 10.38
N ASN A 171 11.69 -14.14 11.32
CA ASN A 171 12.26 -13.03 12.09
C ASN A 171 13.00 -12.02 11.21
N VAL A 172 13.50 -12.45 10.05
CA VAL A 172 14.16 -11.60 9.05
C VAL A 172 13.15 -10.64 8.44
N GLU A 173 12.00 -11.15 7.97
CA GLU A 173 10.90 -10.32 7.45
C GLU A 173 10.43 -9.31 8.48
N ARG A 174 10.19 -9.76 9.73
CA ARG A 174 9.82 -8.88 10.83
C ARG A 174 10.83 -7.75 11.00
N SER A 175 12.12 -8.08 10.97
CA SER A 175 13.20 -7.11 11.14
C SER A 175 13.27 -6.10 10.00
N ILE A 176 13.07 -6.56 8.75
CA ILE A 176 13.03 -5.72 7.55
C ILE A 176 11.85 -4.74 7.60
N ILE A 177 10.65 -5.24 7.88
CA ILE A 177 9.42 -4.44 7.93
C ILE A 177 9.50 -3.40 9.07
N SER A 178 9.93 -3.83 10.26
CA SER A 178 10.16 -2.91 11.39
C SER A 178 11.14 -1.80 11.03
N SER A 179 12.26 -2.16 10.40
CA SER A 179 13.29 -1.20 10.00
C SER A 179 12.78 -0.21 8.95
N GLY A 180 12.02 -0.67 7.95
CA GLY A 180 11.40 0.19 6.94
C GLY A 180 10.41 1.18 7.55
N PHE A 181 9.51 0.71 8.42
CA PHE A 181 8.56 1.57 9.14
C PHE A 181 9.27 2.68 9.92
N LEU A 182 10.37 2.37 10.60
CA LEU A 182 11.14 3.36 11.35
C LEU A 182 11.82 4.37 10.43
N ASP A 183 12.41 3.93 9.30
CA ASP A 183 12.99 4.86 8.32
C ASP A 183 11.94 5.82 7.76
N ASP A 184 10.79 5.30 7.37
CA ASP A 184 9.72 6.10 6.79
C ASP A 184 9.21 7.15 7.78
N ASN A 185 9.03 6.78 9.06
CA ASN A 185 8.56 7.69 10.10
C ASN A 185 9.65 8.65 10.61
N GLU A 186 10.91 8.24 10.66
CA GLU A 186 12.03 9.11 11.00
C GLU A 186 12.20 10.20 9.94
N ARG A 187 12.02 9.82 8.68
CA ARG A 187 12.12 10.70 7.52
C ARG A 187 10.84 11.47 7.22
N HIS A 188 9.75 11.23 7.96
CA HIS A 188 8.41 11.79 7.74
C HIS A 188 7.91 11.58 6.30
N LEU A 189 7.94 10.34 5.82
CA LEU A 189 7.33 9.94 4.55
C LEU A 189 5.84 10.29 4.60
N LEU A 190 5.39 11.10 3.66
CA LEU A 190 4.00 11.47 3.47
C LEU A 190 3.28 10.38 2.66
N PHE A 191 3.83 10.04 1.51
CA PHE A 191 3.29 9.00 0.64
C PHE A 191 4.34 8.50 -0.33
N ARG A 192 4.11 7.29 -0.85
CA ARG A 192 4.87 6.66 -1.92
C ARG A 192 3.92 6.25 -3.04
N ILE A 193 4.31 6.51 -4.29
CA ILE A 193 3.56 6.07 -5.47
C ILE A 193 4.51 5.37 -6.43
N TYR A 194 4.12 4.18 -6.90
CA TYR A 194 4.76 3.51 -8.02
C TYR A 194 4.04 3.82 -9.33
N VAL A 195 4.79 4.28 -10.34
CA VAL A 195 4.29 4.53 -11.70
C VAL A 195 4.93 3.53 -12.66
N PRO A 196 4.15 2.54 -13.17
CA PRO A 196 4.66 1.55 -14.12
C PRO A 196 5.04 2.16 -15.45
N ILE A 197 6.09 1.63 -16.07
CA ILE A 197 6.47 2.03 -17.42
C ILE A 197 5.39 1.56 -18.40
N GLY A 198 5.00 2.44 -19.33
CA GLY A 198 3.96 2.15 -20.32
C GLY A 198 2.53 2.44 -19.88
N ARG A 199 2.27 2.71 -18.58
CA ARG A 199 1.00 3.24 -18.07
C ARG A 199 0.61 4.52 -18.83
N LEU A 200 -0.69 4.72 -19.06
CA LEU A 200 -1.17 5.98 -19.63
C LEU A 200 -0.84 7.13 -18.67
N TYR A 201 -0.25 8.19 -19.22
CA TYR A 201 0.23 9.36 -18.49
C TYR A 201 1.45 9.15 -17.57
N ALA A 202 2.21 8.07 -17.74
CA ALA A 202 3.40 7.82 -16.91
C ALA A 202 4.44 8.94 -16.96
N GLN A 203 4.65 9.57 -18.12
CA GLN A 203 5.61 10.68 -18.28
C GLN A 203 5.06 11.98 -17.68
N GLU A 204 3.76 12.18 -17.81
CA GLU A 204 3.05 13.36 -17.30
C GLU A 204 2.89 13.31 -15.77
N ALA A 205 2.93 12.12 -15.17
CA ALA A 205 2.93 11.93 -13.72
C ALA A 205 4.10 12.64 -13.03
N GLU A 206 5.30 12.56 -13.60
CA GLU A 206 6.48 13.27 -13.08
C GLU A 206 6.25 14.80 -13.10
N GLY A 207 5.71 15.32 -14.21
CA GLY A 207 5.39 16.75 -14.34
C GLY A 207 4.36 17.21 -13.33
N LEU A 208 3.30 16.43 -13.11
CA LEU A 208 2.28 16.72 -12.10
C LEU A 208 2.86 16.69 -10.68
N LEU A 209 3.63 15.66 -10.34
CA LEU A 209 4.23 15.50 -9.02
C LEU A 209 5.26 16.61 -8.72
N SER A 210 6.01 17.05 -9.73
CA SER A 210 6.89 18.21 -9.58
C SER A 210 6.12 19.51 -9.34
N LEU A 211 4.96 19.71 -9.98
CA LEU A 211 4.09 20.86 -9.72
C LEU A 211 3.50 20.79 -8.32
N PHE A 212 3.11 19.61 -7.87
CA PHE A 212 2.58 19.38 -6.53
C PHE A 212 3.63 19.73 -5.45
N ARG A 213 4.87 19.28 -5.63
CA ARG A 213 6.00 19.67 -4.76
C ARG A 213 6.20 21.18 -4.69
N GLU A 214 6.21 21.86 -5.83
CA GLU A 214 6.37 23.33 -5.88
C GLU A 214 5.21 24.02 -5.14
N TRP A 215 3.98 23.55 -5.34
CA TRP A 215 2.81 24.08 -4.65
C TRP A 215 2.87 23.90 -3.13
N LEU A 216 3.30 22.72 -2.65
CA LEU A 216 3.49 22.47 -1.22
C LEU A 216 4.51 23.44 -0.61
N GLY A 217 5.61 23.70 -1.31
CA GLY A 217 6.62 24.66 -0.87
C GLY A 217 6.08 26.09 -0.71
N GLU A 218 5.17 26.53 -1.58
CA GLU A 218 4.60 27.89 -1.57
C GLU A 218 3.51 28.09 -0.51
N LYS A 219 2.80 27.03 -0.11
CA LYS A 219 1.77 27.07 0.95
C LYS A 219 2.33 27.07 2.37
N GLY A 220 3.66 27.17 2.52
CA GLY A 220 4.31 27.19 3.82
C GLY A 220 4.68 25.80 4.37
N HIS A 221 4.55 24.73 3.57
CA HIS A 221 5.16 23.43 3.87
C HIS A 221 6.62 23.44 3.44
N SER A 222 7.37 24.41 3.94
CA SER A 222 8.79 24.59 3.64
C SER A 222 9.57 23.38 4.16
N GLY A 223 9.98 22.50 3.26
CA GLY A 223 10.75 21.31 3.61
C GLY A 223 10.26 20.01 2.98
N VAL A 224 9.21 20.06 2.14
CA VAL A 224 8.81 18.87 1.37
C VAL A 224 9.89 18.53 0.33
N ARG A 225 10.54 17.38 0.50
CA ARG A 225 11.48 16.81 -0.47
C ARG A 225 10.79 15.70 -1.26
N GLN A 226 11.10 15.64 -2.54
CA GLN A 226 10.73 14.54 -3.41
C GLN A 226 12.00 13.74 -3.70
N GLU A 227 11.98 12.48 -3.33
CA GLU A 227 12.99 11.51 -3.74
C GLU A 227 12.31 10.39 -4.53
N GLY A 228 13.08 9.37 -4.89
CA GLY A 228 12.58 8.27 -5.68
C GLY A 228 13.71 7.51 -6.34
N TYR A 229 13.33 6.48 -7.08
CA TYR A 229 14.25 5.72 -7.91
C TYR A 229 13.52 5.19 -9.14
N SER A 230 14.27 4.96 -10.20
CA SER A 230 13.77 4.37 -11.43
C SER A 230 14.32 2.97 -11.57
N THR A 231 13.49 2.06 -12.05
CA THR A 231 13.84 0.68 -12.40
C THR A 231 13.59 0.48 -13.89
N SER A 232 13.87 -0.72 -14.40
CA SER A 232 13.48 -1.09 -15.76
C SER A 232 11.97 -1.23 -15.94
N ALA A 233 11.20 -1.42 -14.85
CA ALA A 233 9.77 -1.68 -14.89
C ALA A 233 8.91 -0.46 -14.51
N GLY A 234 9.49 0.57 -13.90
CA GLY A 234 8.75 1.77 -13.49
C GLY A 234 9.58 2.78 -12.71
N GLN A 235 8.87 3.69 -12.05
CA GLN A 235 9.46 4.73 -11.23
C GLN A 235 8.71 4.87 -9.91
N VAL A 236 9.46 4.93 -8.82
CA VAL A 236 8.95 5.17 -7.48
C VAL A 236 9.17 6.63 -7.12
N PHE A 237 8.11 7.29 -6.66
CA PHE A 237 8.15 8.65 -6.13
C PHE A 237 7.85 8.62 -4.62
N GLU A 238 8.74 9.23 -3.84
CA GLU A 238 8.65 9.31 -2.38
C GLU A 238 8.62 10.78 -1.96
N PHE A 239 7.59 11.18 -1.21
CA PHE A 239 7.46 12.55 -0.70
C PHE A 239 7.68 12.55 0.81
N PHE A 240 8.59 13.38 1.29
CA PHE A 240 8.89 13.50 2.72
C PHE A 240 8.68 14.94 3.16
N SER A 241 8.15 15.12 4.37
CA SER A 241 7.96 16.42 5.01
C SER A 241 9.09 16.73 5.99
N ALA A 242 9.37 18.01 6.24
CA ALA A 242 10.21 18.41 7.37
C ALA A 242 9.40 18.50 8.67
N ASP A 243 8.11 18.81 8.57
CA ASP A 243 7.23 19.15 9.70
C ASP A 243 6.25 18.02 10.06
N GLY A 244 6.47 16.81 9.54
CA GLY A 244 5.58 15.66 9.76
C GLY A 244 4.36 15.61 8.83
N GLU A 245 3.40 14.74 9.17
CA GLU A 245 2.18 14.53 8.38
C GLU A 245 1.21 15.72 8.55
N PRO A 246 0.66 16.27 7.47
CA PRO A 246 -0.22 17.42 7.53
C PRO A 246 -1.61 17.13 8.13
N GLU A 247 -2.21 18.15 8.75
CA GLU A 247 -3.59 18.07 9.26
C GLU A 247 -4.62 17.80 8.14
N GLY A 248 -5.23 16.61 8.18
CA GLY A 248 -6.20 16.14 7.18
C GLY A 248 -5.61 15.21 6.11
N GLY A 249 -4.32 14.88 6.21
CA GLY A 249 -3.67 13.86 5.40
C GLY A 249 -3.37 14.28 3.95
N VAL A 250 -2.64 13.42 3.26
CA VAL A 250 -2.13 13.66 1.90
C VAL A 250 -3.24 13.83 0.85
N ASN A 251 -4.34 13.08 0.98
CA ASN A 251 -5.46 13.15 0.03
C ASN A 251 -6.07 14.54 -0.05
N ARG A 252 -6.24 15.20 1.10
CA ARG A 252 -6.73 16.58 1.16
C ARG A 252 -5.81 17.55 0.42
N TYR A 253 -4.49 17.39 0.58
CA TYR A 253 -3.53 18.24 -0.13
C TYR A 253 -3.56 18.02 -1.64
N PHE A 254 -3.76 16.80 -2.10
CA PHE A 254 -3.96 16.54 -3.53
C PHE A 254 -5.26 17.14 -4.06
N GLU A 255 -6.35 17.10 -3.30
CA GLU A 255 -7.60 17.75 -3.66
C GLU A 255 -7.45 19.27 -3.72
N ASP A 256 -6.86 19.88 -2.70
CA ASP A 256 -6.58 21.31 -2.63
C ASP A 256 -5.66 21.76 -3.77
N PHE A 257 -4.62 20.98 -4.07
CA PHE A 257 -3.73 21.23 -5.20
C PHE A 257 -4.45 21.12 -6.55
N SER A 258 -5.30 20.11 -6.72
CA SER A 258 -6.07 19.91 -7.95
C SER A 258 -7.03 21.07 -8.20
N SER A 259 -7.73 21.52 -7.15
CA SER A 259 -8.58 22.72 -7.19
C SER A 259 -7.77 23.96 -7.53
N PHE A 260 -6.61 24.15 -6.89
CA PHE A 260 -5.74 25.29 -7.17
C PHE A 260 -5.24 25.32 -8.63
N LEU A 261 -4.85 24.18 -9.18
CA LEU A 261 -4.45 24.08 -10.59
C LEU A 261 -5.59 24.44 -11.53
N GLU A 262 -6.82 24.02 -11.22
CA GLU A 262 -8.01 24.36 -12.00
C GLU A 262 -8.30 25.87 -11.92
N ASP A 263 -8.23 26.45 -10.72
CA ASP A 263 -8.44 27.88 -10.48
C ASP A 263 -7.39 28.73 -11.20
N CYS A 264 -6.13 28.30 -11.26
CA CYS A 264 -5.09 28.99 -12.03
C CYS A 264 -5.45 29.12 -13.52
N VAL A 265 -6.18 28.14 -14.07
CA VAL A 265 -6.55 28.12 -15.49
C VAL A 265 -7.87 28.83 -15.74
N THR A 266 -8.88 28.59 -14.90
CA THR A 266 -10.26 29.05 -15.09
C THR A 266 -10.53 30.42 -14.45
N THR A 267 -10.03 30.63 -13.24
CA THR A 267 -10.32 31.81 -12.41
C THR A 267 -9.06 32.33 -11.70
N PRO A 268 -8.09 32.92 -12.45
CA PRO A 268 -6.79 33.29 -11.90
C PRO A 268 -6.87 34.27 -10.70
N GLU A 269 -7.86 35.16 -10.70
CA GLU A 269 -8.08 36.13 -9.62
C GLU A 269 -8.39 35.44 -8.28
N ALA A 270 -9.14 34.33 -8.31
CA ALA A 270 -9.46 33.54 -7.12
C ALA A 270 -8.22 32.82 -6.58
N ALA A 271 -7.41 32.24 -7.46
CA ALA A 271 -6.14 31.61 -7.09
C ALA A 271 -5.15 32.61 -6.48
N VAL A 272 -5.07 33.83 -7.01
CA VAL A 272 -4.25 34.91 -6.44
C VAL A 272 -4.76 35.27 -5.05
N ALA A 273 -6.07 35.47 -4.88
CA ALA A 273 -6.66 35.76 -3.57
C ALA A 273 -6.37 34.66 -2.54
N GLN A 274 -6.40 33.39 -2.95
CA GLN A 274 -6.09 32.25 -2.08
C GLN A 274 -4.62 32.23 -1.62
N LEU A 275 -3.68 32.62 -2.49
CA LEU A 275 -2.25 32.73 -2.12
C LEU A 275 -1.98 33.94 -1.22
N VAL A 276 -2.61 35.08 -1.51
CA VAL A 276 -2.51 36.29 -0.68
C VAL A 276 -3.06 36.04 0.72
N ALA A 277 -4.19 35.32 0.83
CA ALA A 277 -4.76 34.92 2.12
C ALA A 277 -3.83 34.03 2.95
N THR A 278 -2.97 33.23 2.30
CA THR A 278 -1.94 32.40 2.95
C THR A 278 -0.62 33.13 3.21
N GLY A 279 -0.56 34.45 2.99
CA GLY A 279 0.60 35.28 3.33
C GLY A 279 1.57 35.56 2.17
N THR A 280 1.28 35.12 0.95
CA THR A 280 2.10 35.44 -0.23
C THR A 280 1.89 36.90 -0.66
N ALA A 281 2.97 37.63 -0.97
CA ALA A 281 2.86 39.01 -1.45
C ALA A 281 2.08 39.08 -2.79
N PRO A 282 1.21 40.09 -3.02
CA PRO A 282 0.33 40.13 -4.19
C PRO A 282 1.04 39.97 -5.54
N GLY A 283 2.15 40.69 -5.77
CA GLY A 283 2.90 40.57 -7.03
C GLY A 283 3.61 39.22 -7.21
N ALA A 284 4.00 38.56 -6.11
CA ALA A 284 4.55 37.21 -6.14
C ALA A 284 3.45 36.17 -6.42
N ALA A 285 2.27 36.35 -5.83
CA ALA A 285 1.09 35.52 -6.07
C ALA A 285 0.65 35.57 -7.53
N GLU A 286 0.58 36.75 -8.16
CA GLU A 286 0.27 36.89 -9.58
C GLU A 286 1.28 36.17 -10.49
N SER A 287 2.58 36.32 -10.19
CA SER A 287 3.64 35.63 -10.94
C SER A 287 3.58 34.11 -10.78
N LEU A 288 3.29 33.62 -9.58
CA LEU A 288 3.09 32.19 -9.29
C LEU A 288 1.88 31.64 -10.05
N VAL A 289 0.71 32.25 -9.92
CA VAL A 289 -0.51 31.82 -10.60
C VAL A 289 -0.31 31.80 -12.12
N SER A 290 0.33 32.83 -12.69
CA SER A 290 0.64 32.85 -14.13
C SER A 290 1.54 31.67 -14.54
N ARG A 291 2.60 31.38 -13.78
CA ARG A 291 3.51 30.24 -14.02
C ARG A 291 2.78 28.90 -13.91
N PHE A 292 1.99 28.70 -12.85
CA PHE A 292 1.20 27.50 -12.66
C PHE A 292 0.15 27.33 -13.76
N ALA A 293 -0.52 28.41 -14.18
CA ALA A 293 -1.49 28.39 -15.28
C ALA A 293 -0.86 27.96 -16.61
N ILE A 294 0.33 28.47 -16.95
CA ILE A 294 1.07 28.07 -18.16
C ILE A 294 1.41 26.58 -18.10
N ARG A 295 1.93 26.11 -16.97
CA ARG A 295 2.31 24.70 -16.80
C ARG A 295 1.10 23.77 -16.77
N ALA A 296 0.00 24.18 -16.15
CA ALA A 296 -1.26 23.43 -16.13
C ALA A 296 -1.86 23.31 -17.53
N ARG A 297 -1.86 24.39 -18.33
CA ARG A 297 -2.31 24.35 -19.74
C ARG A 297 -1.43 23.44 -20.59
N ARG A 298 -0.10 23.50 -20.39
CA ARG A 298 0.85 22.61 -21.08
C ARG A 298 0.61 21.16 -20.69
N LEU A 299 0.49 20.86 -19.40
CA LEU A 299 0.18 19.52 -18.91
C LEU A 299 -1.14 19.02 -19.50
N SER A 300 -2.20 19.84 -19.52
CA SER A 300 -3.48 19.49 -20.13
C SER A 300 -3.36 19.18 -21.63
N LEU A 301 -2.55 19.96 -22.37
CA LEU A 301 -2.25 19.68 -23.77
C LEU A 301 -1.49 18.36 -23.94
N ASP A 302 -0.46 18.12 -23.13
CA ASP A 302 0.35 16.91 -23.15
C ASP A 302 -0.52 15.68 -22.85
N LEU A 303 -1.40 15.74 -21.83
CA LEU A 303 -2.37 14.69 -21.53
C LEU A 303 -3.32 14.44 -22.71
N LYS A 304 -3.82 15.51 -23.34
CA LYS A 304 -4.70 15.37 -24.51
C LYS A 304 -3.98 14.69 -25.67
N GLN A 305 -2.76 15.12 -25.98
CA GLN A 305 -1.94 14.51 -27.03
C GLN A 305 -1.63 13.06 -26.71
N ARG A 306 -1.26 12.75 -25.46
CA ARG A 306 -0.95 11.38 -25.07
C ARG A 306 -2.15 10.46 -25.11
N ARG A 307 -3.34 10.99 -24.79
CA ARG A 307 -4.62 10.30 -25.00
C ARG A 307 -4.87 10.00 -26.47
N GLU A 308 -4.69 10.99 -27.34
CA GLU A 308 -4.88 10.85 -28.79
C GLU A 308 -3.90 9.83 -29.39
N GLU A 309 -2.62 9.91 -29.04
CA GLU A 309 -1.60 8.94 -29.44
C GLU A 309 -1.94 7.53 -28.99
N ARG A 310 -2.37 7.36 -27.73
CA ARG A 310 -2.76 6.05 -27.21
C ARG A 310 -4.00 5.51 -27.92
N MET A 311 -5.00 6.35 -28.14
CA MET A 311 -6.22 5.97 -28.86
C MET A 311 -5.91 5.52 -30.29
N LEU A 312 -5.01 6.22 -30.99
CA LEU A 312 -4.55 5.83 -32.32
C LEU A 312 -3.78 4.50 -32.30
N SER A 313 -2.88 4.32 -31.33
CA SER A 313 -2.12 3.07 -31.15
C SER A 313 -3.04 1.87 -30.93
N LEU A 314 -4.01 1.99 -30.01
CA LEU A 314 -5.01 0.95 -29.75
C LEU A 314 -5.87 0.71 -31.00
N LYS A 315 -6.29 1.77 -31.71
CA LYS A 315 -7.03 1.61 -32.96
C LYS A 315 -6.26 0.75 -33.98
N HIS A 316 -4.98 1.04 -34.21
CA HIS A 316 -4.15 0.23 -35.10
C HIS A 316 -3.93 -1.22 -34.59
N GLU A 317 -3.76 -1.41 -33.28
CA GLU A 317 -3.63 -2.74 -32.67
C GLU A 317 -4.86 -3.60 -32.97
N PHE A 318 -6.06 -3.02 -32.84
CA PHE A 318 -7.32 -3.72 -33.06
C PHE A 318 -7.80 -3.71 -34.52
N GLU A 319 -7.23 -2.90 -35.40
CA GLU A 319 -7.53 -2.91 -36.85
C GLU A 319 -7.37 -4.29 -37.48
N ASN A 320 -6.36 -5.05 -37.08
CA ASN A 320 -6.18 -6.42 -37.54
C ASN A 320 -7.26 -7.38 -37.01
N LEU A 321 -7.69 -7.17 -35.76
CA LEU A 321 -8.76 -7.95 -35.11
C LEU A 321 -10.14 -7.65 -35.73
N PHE A 322 -10.37 -6.43 -36.23
CA PHE A 322 -11.60 -6.08 -36.95
C PHE A 322 -11.72 -6.72 -38.32
N ILE A 323 -10.60 -6.93 -39.02
CA ILE A 323 -10.59 -7.64 -40.32
C ILE A 323 -11.07 -9.09 -40.14
N GLU A 324 -10.74 -9.71 -39.01
CA GLU A 324 -11.07 -11.10 -38.71
C GLU A 324 -12.49 -11.27 -38.13
N THR A 325 -13.07 -10.23 -37.54
CA THR A 325 -14.36 -10.30 -36.83
C THR A 325 -15.49 -9.74 -37.69
N ASN A 326 -16.25 -10.62 -38.35
CA ASN A 326 -17.38 -10.22 -39.21
C ASN A 326 -18.43 -9.40 -38.44
N GLY A 327 -18.70 -8.18 -38.92
CA GLY A 327 -19.84 -7.36 -38.50
C GLY A 327 -19.50 -6.17 -37.59
N PHE A 328 -18.28 -6.06 -37.08
CA PHE A 328 -17.86 -4.95 -36.22
C PHE A 328 -17.43 -3.75 -37.08
N LYS A 329 -18.16 -2.63 -37.01
CA LYS A 329 -17.76 -1.39 -37.70
C LYS A 329 -16.76 -0.62 -36.84
N GLY A 330 -15.72 -0.08 -37.47
CA GLY A 330 -14.68 0.68 -36.76
C GLY A 330 -15.20 1.92 -36.01
N GLU A 331 -16.35 2.48 -36.38
CA GLU A 331 -16.97 3.63 -35.70
C GLU A 331 -17.50 3.26 -34.31
N ASP A 332 -18.15 2.10 -34.18
CA ASP A 332 -18.65 1.60 -32.88
C ASP A 332 -17.49 1.34 -31.91
N PHE A 333 -16.32 0.97 -32.44
CA PHE A 333 -15.12 0.74 -31.64
C PHE A 333 -14.56 2.02 -31.04
N VAL A 334 -14.48 3.08 -31.85
CA VAL A 334 -13.94 4.37 -31.42
C VAL A 334 -14.78 4.91 -30.25
N THR A 335 -16.10 4.81 -30.32
CA THR A 335 -16.98 5.22 -29.22
C THR A 335 -16.74 4.41 -27.94
N VAL A 336 -16.49 3.10 -28.05
CA VAL A 336 -16.15 2.24 -26.90
C VAL A 336 -14.79 2.62 -26.31
N LEU A 337 -13.77 2.80 -27.16
CA LEU A 337 -12.44 3.24 -26.72
C LEU A 337 -12.48 4.63 -26.06
N GLU A 338 -13.25 5.57 -26.58
CA GLU A 338 -13.40 6.90 -25.99
C GLU A 338 -13.97 6.85 -24.57
N GLN A 339 -14.84 5.88 -24.29
CA GLN A 339 -15.41 5.64 -22.96
C GLN A 339 -14.43 4.90 -22.03
N TRP A 340 -13.57 4.04 -22.56
CA TRP A 340 -12.60 3.27 -21.77
C TRP A 340 -11.32 4.04 -21.48
N ILE A 341 -10.89 4.96 -22.35
CA ILE A 341 -9.68 5.76 -22.11
C ILE A 341 -10.04 6.97 -21.23
N PRO A 342 -9.49 7.08 -20.01
CA PRO A 342 -9.87 8.11 -19.05
C PRO A 342 -9.60 9.52 -19.61
N LEU A 343 -10.51 10.43 -19.28
CA LEU A 343 -10.39 11.84 -19.65
C LEU A 343 -9.11 12.44 -19.05
N PRO A 344 -8.49 13.41 -19.75
CA PRO A 344 -7.27 14.06 -19.28
C PRO A 344 -7.58 14.93 -18.06
N ALA A 345 -7.43 14.35 -16.87
CA ALA A 345 -7.64 15.02 -15.59
C ALA A 345 -6.44 14.77 -14.66
N PRO A 346 -5.94 15.78 -13.91
CA PRO A 346 -4.82 15.63 -12.99
C PRO A 346 -5.01 14.49 -11.96
N THR A 347 -6.22 14.34 -11.44
CA THR A 347 -6.57 13.28 -10.48
C THR A 347 -6.48 11.88 -11.10
N GLY A 348 -6.80 11.74 -12.40
CA GLY A 348 -6.69 10.48 -13.14
C GLY A 348 -5.24 10.04 -13.41
N ILE A 349 -4.27 10.96 -13.38
CA ILE A 349 -2.85 10.65 -13.56
C ILE A 349 -2.33 9.82 -12.38
N ILE A 350 -2.71 10.18 -11.15
CA ILE A 350 -2.23 9.55 -9.92
C ILE A 350 -3.05 8.32 -9.58
N GLN A 351 -4.38 8.44 -9.55
CA GLN A 351 -5.28 7.34 -9.18
C GLN A 351 -5.39 6.24 -10.23
N GLY A 352 -4.89 6.49 -11.45
CA GLY A 352 -4.92 5.53 -12.53
C GLY A 352 -6.31 5.39 -13.14
N HIS A 353 -6.44 4.43 -14.05
CA HIS A 353 -7.72 4.16 -14.67
C HIS A 353 -8.67 3.55 -13.63
N ARG A 354 -9.77 4.25 -13.35
CA ARG A 354 -10.93 3.68 -12.67
C ARG A 354 -11.81 3.00 -13.73
N PRO A 355 -11.81 1.66 -13.85
CA PRO A 355 -12.80 1.01 -14.69
C PRO A 355 -14.17 1.30 -14.09
N THR A 356 -14.96 2.14 -14.75
CA THR A 356 -16.39 2.24 -14.43
C THR A 356 -17.05 0.99 -14.97
N LEU A 357 -17.07 -0.07 -14.15
CA LEU A 357 -17.79 -1.34 -14.38
C LEU A 357 -19.34 -1.19 -14.46
N GLY A 358 -19.83 0.02 -14.74
CA GLY A 358 -21.25 0.36 -14.84
C GLY A 358 -21.71 0.71 -16.26
N SER A 359 -20.81 0.90 -17.24
CA SER A 359 -21.27 0.87 -18.63
C SER A 359 -21.38 -0.58 -19.06
N THR A 360 -22.52 -1.19 -18.78
CA THR A 360 -23.07 -2.16 -19.72
C THR A 360 -23.19 -1.44 -21.05
N VAL A 361 -22.11 -1.39 -21.82
CA VAL A 361 -22.23 -1.16 -23.24
C VAL A 361 -22.94 -2.42 -23.72
N THR A 362 -24.27 -2.36 -23.75
CA THR A 362 -25.07 -3.25 -24.60
C THR A 362 -24.66 -2.91 -26.02
N VAL A 363 -23.51 -3.42 -26.45
CA VAL A 363 -23.17 -3.53 -27.86
C VAL A 363 -24.08 -4.65 -28.38
N ASN A 364 -25.33 -4.28 -28.64
CA ASN A 364 -26.33 -5.20 -29.18
C ASN A 364 -25.72 -5.88 -30.42
N ASN A 365 -25.57 -7.21 -30.37
CA ASN A 365 -25.08 -8.13 -31.43
C ASN A 365 -23.58 -8.44 -31.58
N PHE A 366 -22.72 -8.31 -30.57
CA PHE A 366 -21.30 -8.71 -30.71
C PHE A 366 -20.85 -9.86 -29.80
N ASN A 367 -19.82 -10.60 -30.24
CA ASN A 367 -19.26 -11.73 -29.51
C ASN A 367 -18.69 -11.25 -28.15
N PRO A 368 -19.22 -11.71 -27.00
CA PRO A 368 -18.75 -11.30 -25.66
C PRO A 368 -17.25 -11.52 -25.45
N GLN A 369 -16.68 -12.57 -26.05
CA GLN A 369 -15.26 -12.91 -25.94
C GLN A 369 -14.35 -11.86 -26.60
N PHE A 370 -14.84 -11.19 -27.66
CA PHE A 370 -14.12 -10.10 -28.31
C PHE A 370 -14.08 -8.86 -27.42
N ILE A 371 -15.23 -8.49 -26.83
CA ILE A 371 -15.33 -7.33 -25.93
C ILE A 371 -14.45 -7.54 -24.69
N GLU A 372 -14.42 -8.74 -24.13
CA GLU A 372 -13.55 -9.09 -22.99
C GLU A 372 -12.06 -9.02 -23.36
N ALA A 373 -11.65 -9.55 -24.52
CA ALA A 373 -10.25 -9.50 -24.96
C ALA A 373 -9.76 -8.06 -25.21
N VAL A 374 -10.59 -7.24 -25.87
CA VAL A 374 -10.28 -5.83 -26.15
C VAL A 374 -10.29 -5.02 -24.85
N ALA A 375 -11.29 -5.18 -23.99
CA ALA A 375 -11.33 -4.53 -22.67
C ALA A 375 -10.09 -4.89 -21.85
N GLY A 376 -9.68 -6.16 -21.87
CA GLY A 376 -8.48 -6.66 -21.20
C GLY A 376 -7.20 -5.98 -21.70
N SER A 377 -6.96 -5.93 -23.02
CA SER A 377 -5.76 -5.27 -23.57
C SER A 377 -5.77 -3.75 -23.34
N VAL A 378 -6.93 -3.09 -23.45
CA VAL A 378 -7.05 -1.66 -23.16
C VAL A 378 -6.73 -1.37 -21.69
N VAL A 379 -7.36 -2.09 -20.74
CA VAL A 379 -7.08 -1.92 -19.30
C VAL A 379 -5.60 -2.18 -18.99
N GLN A 380 -5.00 -3.20 -19.61
CA GLN A 380 -3.58 -3.51 -19.39
C GLN A 380 -2.65 -2.41 -19.88
N ASN A 381 -2.93 -1.85 -21.06
CA ASN A 381 -2.19 -0.72 -21.62
C ASN A 381 -2.38 0.58 -20.82
N LEU A 382 -3.59 0.80 -20.29
CA LEU A 382 -3.89 1.98 -19.50
C LEU A 382 -3.23 1.95 -18.12
N SER A 383 -3.26 0.80 -17.45
CA SER A 383 -2.70 0.63 -16.11
C SER A 383 -1.21 0.30 -16.10
N GLY A 384 -0.60 0.04 -17.27
CA GLY A 384 0.81 -0.38 -17.37
C GLY A 384 1.05 -1.80 -16.85
N THR A 385 0.04 -2.66 -16.96
CA THR A 385 0.08 -4.04 -16.43
C THR A 385 0.35 -5.08 -17.52
N VAL A 386 0.71 -4.65 -18.73
CA VAL A 386 0.95 -5.54 -19.89
C VAL A 386 1.96 -6.65 -19.53
N ASN A 387 3.03 -6.29 -18.82
CA ASN A 387 4.10 -7.21 -18.43
C ASN A 387 3.80 -8.01 -17.15
N LEU A 388 2.66 -7.77 -16.51
CA LEU A 388 2.26 -8.54 -15.32
C LEU A 388 1.69 -9.91 -15.72
N ASN A 389 1.94 -10.91 -14.88
CA ASN A 389 1.32 -12.22 -15.01
C ASN A 389 -0.17 -12.19 -14.64
N ALA A 390 -0.86 -13.32 -14.79
CA ALA A 390 -2.30 -13.42 -14.55
C ALA A 390 -2.64 -13.15 -13.08
N GLU A 391 -1.85 -13.70 -12.15
CA GLU A 391 -2.09 -13.60 -10.72
C GLU A 391 -1.96 -12.16 -10.21
N ALA A 392 -0.96 -11.39 -10.68
CA ALA A 392 -0.82 -9.98 -10.36
C ALA A 392 -1.97 -9.13 -10.97
N LYS A 393 -2.47 -9.50 -12.15
CA LYS A 393 -3.64 -8.85 -12.76
C LYS A 393 -4.91 -9.11 -11.95
N ASP A 394 -5.10 -10.35 -11.49
CA ASP A 394 -6.23 -10.74 -10.65
C ASP A 394 -6.17 -10.00 -9.29
N LEU A 395 -4.99 -9.84 -8.70
CA LEU A 395 -4.79 -9.03 -7.49
C LEU A 395 -5.22 -7.58 -7.71
N LEU A 396 -4.78 -6.94 -8.79
CA LEU A 396 -5.20 -5.57 -9.11
C LEU A 396 -6.71 -5.47 -9.34
N GLY A 397 -7.34 -6.51 -9.93
CA GLY A 397 -8.79 -6.60 -10.06
C GLY A 397 -9.49 -6.61 -8.69
N LEU A 398 -9.05 -7.45 -7.76
CA LEU A 398 -9.59 -7.50 -6.40
C LEU A 398 -9.37 -6.19 -5.65
N ILE A 399 -8.19 -5.58 -5.77
CA ILE A 399 -7.87 -4.28 -5.16
C ILE A 399 -8.77 -3.18 -5.72
N ALA A 400 -9.05 -3.19 -7.03
CA ALA A 400 -9.93 -2.22 -7.63
C ALA A 400 -11.36 -2.31 -7.09
N THR A 401 -11.85 -3.52 -6.78
CA THR A 401 -13.20 -3.76 -6.25
C THR A 401 -13.29 -3.56 -4.74
N PHE A 402 -12.28 -4.00 -3.97
CA PHE A 402 -12.37 -4.12 -2.51
C PHE A 402 -11.32 -3.33 -1.72
N GLY A 403 -10.36 -2.69 -2.38
CA GLY A 403 -9.24 -1.99 -1.73
C GLY A 403 -9.63 -0.73 -0.96
N GLY A 404 -10.82 -0.17 -1.18
CA GLY A 404 -11.33 0.96 -0.41
C GLY A 404 -10.38 2.17 -0.41
N TYR A 405 -10.03 2.65 0.79
CA TYR A 405 -9.11 3.78 0.98
C TYR A 405 -7.63 3.39 0.80
N GLU A 406 -7.26 2.12 1.03
CA GLU A 406 -5.88 1.61 0.85
C GLU A 406 -5.56 1.27 -0.63
N ARG A 407 -6.53 1.46 -1.55
CA ARG A 407 -6.40 1.03 -2.95
C ARG A 407 -5.09 1.47 -3.60
N ALA A 408 -4.72 2.75 -3.50
CA ALA A 408 -3.51 3.28 -4.15
C ALA A 408 -2.22 2.67 -3.56
N GLU A 409 -2.20 2.42 -2.25
CA GLU A 409 -1.08 1.78 -1.57
C GLU A 409 -0.97 0.28 -1.91
N LEU A 410 -2.12 -0.39 -2.08
CA LEU A 410 -2.19 -1.79 -2.50
C LEU A 410 -1.78 -1.96 -3.97
N GLU A 411 -2.22 -1.07 -4.87
CA GLU A 411 -1.76 -1.07 -6.27
C GLU A 411 -0.25 -0.84 -6.35
N THR A 412 0.28 0.10 -5.56
CA THR A 412 1.73 0.32 -5.41
C THR A 412 2.43 -0.96 -4.93
N ALA A 413 1.90 -1.62 -3.91
CA ALA A 413 2.45 -2.86 -3.38
C ALA A 413 2.49 -3.99 -4.42
N VAL A 414 1.46 -4.13 -5.28
CA VAL A 414 1.51 -5.13 -6.37
C VAL A 414 2.66 -4.82 -7.32
N HIS A 415 2.80 -3.57 -7.75
CA HIS A 415 3.85 -3.22 -8.70
C HIS A 415 5.26 -3.33 -8.11
N GLU A 416 5.46 -2.94 -6.85
CA GLU A 416 6.73 -3.11 -6.15
C GLU A 416 7.09 -4.60 -6.01
N LEU A 417 6.13 -5.46 -5.68
CA LEU A 417 6.36 -6.90 -5.58
C LEU A 417 6.83 -7.51 -6.92
N GLU A 418 6.23 -7.05 -8.01
CA GLU A 418 6.50 -7.51 -9.38
C GLU A 418 7.78 -6.97 -9.99
N ASP A 419 8.30 -5.87 -9.46
CA ASP A 419 9.51 -5.24 -9.96
C ASP A 419 10.75 -5.79 -9.24
N ASP A 420 11.53 -6.61 -9.94
CA ASP A 420 12.80 -7.13 -9.42
C ASP A 420 13.86 -6.04 -9.16
N GLY A 421 13.68 -4.84 -9.72
CA GLY A 421 14.51 -3.68 -9.44
C GLY A 421 14.07 -2.87 -8.21
N ALA A 422 12.92 -3.18 -7.61
CA ALA A 422 12.45 -2.53 -6.39
C ALA A 422 13.31 -2.95 -5.18
N ARG A 423 13.43 -2.07 -4.17
CA ARG A 423 14.24 -2.37 -2.97
C ARG A 423 13.65 -3.57 -2.25
N ASP A 424 14.49 -4.52 -1.83
CA ASP A 424 14.05 -5.73 -1.12
C ASP A 424 13.18 -5.44 0.10
N THR A 425 13.48 -4.35 0.82
CA THR A 425 12.70 -3.88 1.98
C THR A 425 11.27 -3.52 1.60
N ASP A 426 11.09 -2.83 0.46
CA ASP A 426 9.80 -2.40 -0.04
C ASP A 426 9.00 -3.61 -0.55
N ARG A 427 9.66 -4.55 -1.25
CA ARG A 427 9.05 -5.80 -1.70
C ARG A 427 8.51 -6.63 -0.53
N VAL A 428 9.31 -6.84 0.51
CA VAL A 428 8.90 -7.61 1.70
C VAL A 428 7.71 -6.95 2.40
N ALA A 429 7.71 -5.63 2.55
CA ALA A 429 6.60 -4.89 3.13
C ALA A 429 5.34 -4.96 2.26
N ALA A 430 5.49 -4.81 0.93
CA ALA A 430 4.42 -4.94 -0.05
C ALA A 430 3.75 -6.31 0.02
N ARG A 431 4.53 -7.40 0.08
CA ARG A 431 3.99 -8.75 0.27
C ARG A 431 3.19 -8.88 1.56
N GLY A 432 3.69 -8.38 2.69
CA GLY A 432 2.98 -8.39 3.96
C GLY A 432 1.63 -7.67 3.89
N ARG A 433 1.60 -6.49 3.24
CA ARG A 433 0.38 -5.71 3.01
C ARG A 433 -0.64 -6.46 2.15
N LEU A 434 -0.18 -7.07 1.05
CA LEU A 434 -1.03 -7.85 0.15
C LEU A 434 -1.57 -9.13 0.82
N LYS A 435 -0.78 -9.79 1.67
CA LYS A 435 -1.24 -10.94 2.47
C LYS A 435 -2.38 -10.55 3.42
N ARG A 436 -2.24 -9.43 4.14
CA ARG A 436 -3.30 -8.90 5.00
C ARG A 436 -4.58 -8.66 4.20
N PHE A 437 -4.47 -7.98 3.06
CA PHE A 437 -5.61 -7.69 2.19
C PHE A 437 -6.34 -8.98 1.75
N LEU A 438 -5.60 -10.00 1.29
CA LEU A 438 -6.18 -11.28 0.91
C LEU A 438 -6.82 -12.03 2.08
N ALA A 439 -6.20 -11.99 3.26
CA ALA A 439 -6.76 -12.60 4.47
C ALA A 439 -8.09 -11.95 4.86
N ASP A 440 -8.17 -10.61 4.79
CA ASP A 440 -9.39 -9.86 5.05
C ASP A 440 -10.51 -10.18 4.06
N LEU A 441 -10.18 -10.39 2.78
CA LEU A 441 -11.14 -10.84 1.76
C LEU A 441 -11.62 -12.28 1.99
N GLY A 442 -10.71 -13.20 2.33
CA GLY A 442 -11.06 -14.58 2.65
C GLY A 442 -12.06 -14.67 3.79
N ASN A 443 -11.86 -13.86 4.84
CA ASN A 443 -12.76 -13.77 5.99
C ASN A 443 -14.16 -13.20 5.65
N ARG A 444 -14.32 -12.53 4.50
CA ARG A 444 -15.62 -12.04 4.00
C ARG A 444 -16.37 -13.06 3.14
N GLY A 445 -15.86 -14.28 3.01
CA GLY A 445 -16.51 -15.38 2.28
C GLY A 445 -16.29 -15.36 0.76
N LEU A 446 -15.35 -14.55 0.26
CA LEU A 446 -14.98 -14.50 -1.16
C LEU A 446 -13.93 -15.58 -1.51
N GLY A 447 -14.19 -16.84 -1.16
CA GLY A 447 -13.15 -17.90 -1.14
C GLY A 447 -12.65 -18.40 -2.50
N ALA A 448 -13.35 -18.15 -3.62
CA ALA A 448 -12.95 -18.70 -4.91
C ALA A 448 -11.76 -17.92 -5.52
N GLY A 449 -10.58 -18.54 -5.51
CA GLY A 449 -9.36 -18.00 -6.16
C GLY A 449 -8.38 -17.29 -5.22
N ILE A 450 -8.78 -16.96 -3.99
CA ILE A 450 -7.89 -16.32 -3.00
C ILE A 450 -6.69 -17.22 -2.66
N ASP A 451 -6.90 -18.52 -2.53
CA ASP A 451 -5.83 -19.48 -2.22
C ASP A 451 -4.70 -19.47 -3.26
N ILE A 452 -5.06 -19.32 -4.55
CA ILE A 452 -4.09 -19.24 -5.64
C ILE A 452 -3.24 -17.97 -5.48
N LEU A 453 -3.88 -16.85 -5.17
CA LEU A 453 -3.20 -15.57 -4.97
C LEU A 453 -2.36 -15.56 -3.69
N GLN A 454 -2.77 -16.27 -2.64
CA GLN A 454 -1.95 -16.45 -1.43
C GLN A 454 -0.66 -17.21 -1.75
N ARG A 455 -0.74 -18.36 -2.44
CA ARG A 455 0.47 -19.11 -2.89
C ARG A 455 1.37 -18.27 -3.78
N TYR A 456 0.75 -17.49 -4.65
CA TYR A 456 1.46 -16.60 -5.55
C TYR A 456 2.33 -15.58 -4.77
N LEU A 457 1.75 -14.93 -3.75
CA LEU A 457 2.49 -14.00 -2.90
C LEU A 457 3.65 -14.66 -2.16
N GLU A 458 3.50 -15.92 -1.71
CA GLU A 458 4.60 -16.66 -1.07
C GLU A 458 5.76 -16.89 -2.02
N HIS A 459 5.47 -17.24 -3.28
CA HIS A 459 6.51 -17.58 -4.25
C HIS A 459 7.32 -16.36 -4.72
N LYS A 460 6.72 -15.17 -4.69
CA LYS A 460 7.31 -13.96 -5.27
C LYS A 460 8.49 -13.37 -4.49
N ILE A 461 8.61 -13.68 -3.20
CA ILE A 461 9.77 -13.29 -2.41
C ILE A 461 10.31 -14.54 -1.72
N GLY A 462 11.24 -15.19 -2.39
CA GLY A 462 12.08 -16.22 -1.78
C GLY A 462 13.05 -15.59 -0.80
N VAL A 463 12.59 -15.21 0.39
CA VAL A 463 13.49 -15.05 1.53
C VAL A 463 13.65 -16.44 2.14
N SER A 464 14.55 -17.24 1.55
CA SER A 464 15.07 -18.47 2.15
C SER A 464 16.04 -18.14 3.28
#